data_AF-A0A352WC84-F1
#
_entry.id   AF-A0A352WC84-F1
#
_cell.length_a   1.000
_cell.length_b   1.000
_cell.length_c   1.000
_cell.angle_alpha   90.00
_cell.angle_beta   90.00
_cell.angle_gamma   90.00
#
_symmetry.space_group_name_H-M   'P 1'
#
loop_
_entity.id
_entity.type
_entity.pdbx_description
1 polymer ?
#
loop_
_entity_poly.entity_id
_entity_poly.type
_entity_poly.pdbx_seq_one_letter_code
_entity_poly.pdbx_strand_id
1 'polypeptide(L)'
;RREQGFMVAKGNPLKLKTLHDLAQPGVRFINRQRGSGTRVLLDWLLTREQIDPAAIFGYETEEYTHLAVAAAVSAGSVDAGIG
;
A
#
# COMPACT_ATOMS: atom_id res chain seq x y z
N ARG A 1 -10.75 7.17 -17.04
CA ARG A 1 -9.41 6.70 -16.61
C ARG A 1 -9.39 6.75 -15.09
N ARG A 2 -9.20 5.62 -14.41
CA ARG A 2 -9.10 5.56 -12.94
C ARG A 2 -7.62 5.56 -12.60
N GLU A 3 -7.18 6.49 -11.77
CA GLU A 3 -5.82 6.52 -11.24
C GLU A 3 -5.80 5.76 -9.92
N GLN A 4 -4.78 4.93 -9.73
CA GLN A 4 -4.58 4.08 -8.56
C GLN A 4 -3.18 4.37 -8.05
N GLY A 5 -3.01 4.55 -6.74
CA GLY A 5 -1.71 4.86 -6.18
C GLY A 5 -1.65 4.61 -4.68
N PHE A 6 -0.54 5.03 -4.08
CA PHE A 6 -0.37 4.96 -2.64
C PHE A 6 -0.94 6.20 -1.96
N MET A 7 -1.76 5.96 -0.96
CA MET A 7 -2.07 6.93 0.09
C MET A 7 -0.91 6.89 1.08
N VAL A 8 -0.31 8.04 1.34
CA VAL A 8 0.80 8.21 2.29
C VAL A 8 0.49 9.37 3.23
N ALA A 9 1.15 9.39 4.38
CA ALA A 9 1.00 10.50 5.32
C ALA A 9 1.34 11.84 4.66
N LYS A 10 0.68 12.91 5.10
CA LYS A 10 0.88 14.26 4.56
C LYS A 10 2.36 14.64 4.60
N GLY A 11 2.88 15.13 3.47
CA GLY A 11 4.29 15.48 3.32
C GLY A 11 5.20 14.30 2.94
N ASN A 12 4.67 13.07 2.87
CA ASN A 12 5.39 11.85 2.52
C ASN A 12 6.72 11.73 3.28
N PRO A 13 6.68 11.63 4.63
CA PRO A 13 7.88 11.71 5.48
C PRO A 13 8.91 10.61 5.17
N LEU A 14 8.44 9.44 4.73
CA LEU A 14 9.28 8.30 4.33
C LEU A 14 9.70 8.35 2.86
N LYS A 15 9.29 9.39 2.11
CA LYS A 15 9.64 9.61 0.70
C LYS A 15 9.29 8.43 -0.22
N LEU A 16 8.19 7.73 0.08
CA LEU A 16 7.71 6.59 -0.70
C LEU A 16 7.25 7.05 -2.09
N LYS A 17 7.85 6.54 -3.15
CA LYS A 17 7.59 6.94 -4.55
C LYS A 17 7.37 5.75 -5.48
N THR A 18 7.87 4.58 -5.11
CA THR A 18 7.88 3.36 -5.91
C THR A 18 7.37 2.17 -5.11
N LEU A 19 7.06 1.07 -5.79
CA LEU A 19 6.67 -0.18 -5.13
C LEU A 19 7.79 -0.73 -4.23
N HIS A 20 9.04 -0.57 -4.64
CA HIS A 20 10.21 -1.01 -3.88
C HIS A 20 10.31 -0.30 -2.53
N ASP A 21 9.79 0.93 -2.42
CA ASP A 21 9.83 1.68 -1.17
C ASP A 21 8.94 1.04 -0.08
N LEU A 22 7.93 0.25 -0.46
CA LEU A 22 7.10 -0.48 0.50
C LEU A 22 7.82 -1.64 1.19
N ALA A 23 8.90 -2.15 0.60
CA ALA A 23 9.72 -3.21 1.17
C ALA A 23 10.86 -2.66 2.04
N GLN A 24 10.95 -1.34 2.24
CA GLN A 24 11.94 -0.76 3.13
C GLN A 24 11.63 -1.10 4.59
N PRO A 25 12.66 -1.38 5.42
CA PRO A 25 12.47 -1.63 6.85
C PRO A 25 11.72 -0.48 7.54
N GLY A 26 10.71 -0.82 8.34
CA GLY A 26 9.94 0.14 9.14
C GLY A 26 8.75 0.78 8.42
N VAL A 27 8.53 0.51 7.14
CA VAL A 27 7.32 0.95 6.42
C VAL A 27 6.15 0.03 6.75
N ARG A 28 5.10 0.57 7.37
CA ARG A 28 3.86 -0.16 7.67
C ARG A 28 2.85 0.08 6.57
N PHE A 29 2.44 -0.98 5.90
CA PHE A 29 1.50 -0.93 4.80
C PHE A 29 0.15 -1.51 5.19
N ILE A 30 -0.93 -1.00 4.59
CA ILE A 30 -2.25 -1.63 4.61
C ILE A 30 -2.81 -1.76 3.20
N ASN A 31 -3.37 -2.92 2.91
CA ASN A 31 -3.82 -3.29 1.59
C ASN A 31 -5.34 -3.12 1.42
N ARG A 32 -5.84 -3.31 0.20
CA ARG A 32 -7.26 -3.55 -0.03
C ARG A 32 -7.57 -5.04 0.05
N GLN A 33 -8.81 -5.35 0.38
CA GLN A 33 -9.35 -6.71 0.44
C GLN A 33 -8.89 -7.57 -0.75
N ARG A 34 -8.52 -8.83 -0.45
CA ARG A 34 -8.16 -9.83 -1.45
C ARG A 34 -9.24 -9.96 -2.53
N GLY A 35 -8.81 -10.12 -3.78
CA GLY A 35 -9.72 -10.24 -4.94
C GLY A 35 -10.33 -8.92 -5.42
N SER A 36 -10.11 -7.79 -4.73
CA SER A 36 -10.44 -6.48 -5.30
C SER A 36 -9.56 -6.20 -6.52
N GLY A 37 -10.10 -5.51 -7.53
CA GLY A 37 -9.31 -5.14 -8.72
C GLY A 37 -8.05 -4.34 -8.38
N THR A 38 -8.06 -3.58 -7.29
CA THR A 38 -6.91 -2.86 -6.76
C THR A 38 -5.83 -3.80 -6.21
N ARG A 39 -6.21 -4.82 -5.44
CA ARG A 39 -5.28 -5.83 -4.97
C ARG A 39 -4.70 -6.63 -6.14
N VAL A 40 -5.54 -7.06 -7.07
CA VAL A 40 -5.10 -7.79 -8.28
C VAL A 40 -4.07 -6.98 -9.09
N LEU A 41 -4.30 -5.67 -9.26
CA LEU A 41 -3.35 -4.79 -9.93
C LEU A 41 -2.03 -4.66 -9.16
N LEU A 42 -2.09 -4.49 -7.85
CA LEU A 42 -0.89 -4.42 -7.01
C LEU A 42 -0.07 -5.71 -7.11
N ASP A 43 -0.70 -6.86 -6.98
CA ASP A 43 -0.04 -8.18 -7.00
C ASP A 43 0.66 -8.41 -8.36
N TRP A 44 0.00 -8.02 -9.45
CA TRP A 44 0.59 -8.05 -10.79
C TRP A 44 1.79 -7.10 -10.91
N LEU A 45 1.70 -5.88 -10.37
CA LEU A 45 2.80 -4.92 -10.38
C LEU A 45 4.00 -5.41 -9.57
N LEU A 46 3.77 -5.95 -8.36
CA LEU A 46 4.83 -6.53 -7.53
C LEU A 46 5.53 -7.68 -8.23
N THR A 47 4.77 -8.56 -8.89
CA THR A 47 5.32 -9.66 -9.69
C THR A 47 6.20 -9.15 -10.82
N ARG A 48 5.72 -8.13 -11.55
CA ARG A 48 6.47 -7.52 -12.67
C ARG A 48 7.77 -6.85 -12.20
N GLU A 49 7.77 -6.24 -11.02
CA GLU A 49 8.92 -5.59 -10.39
C GLU A 49 9.79 -6.57 -9.58
N GLN A 50 9.45 -7.87 -9.56
CA GLN A 50 10.16 -8.92 -8.80
C GLN A 50 10.25 -8.63 -7.30
N ILE A 51 9.23 -7.99 -6.74
CA ILE A 51 9.11 -7.72 -5.30
C ILE A 51 8.31 -8.85 -4.66
N ASP A 52 8.91 -9.52 -3.70
CA ASP A 52 8.21 -10.50 -2.86
C ASP A 52 7.22 -9.77 -1.93
N PRO A 53 5.90 -10.05 -2.01
CA PRO A 53 4.95 -9.43 -1.10
C PRO A 53 5.22 -9.71 0.38
N ALA A 54 5.89 -10.82 0.70
CA ALA A 54 6.30 -11.12 2.07
C ALA A 54 7.37 -10.14 2.61
N ALA A 55 8.06 -9.39 1.73
CA ALA A 55 8.98 -8.33 2.13
C ALA A 55 8.27 -7.03 2.53
N ILE A 56 6.97 -6.90 2.25
CA ILE A 56 6.17 -5.71 2.59
C ILE A 56 5.48 -5.95 3.94
N PHE A 57 5.87 -5.19 4.96
CA PHE A 57 5.29 -5.33 6.29
C PHE A 57 3.83 -4.86 6.31
N GLY A 58 2.92 -5.76 6.67
CA GLY A 58 1.47 -5.51 6.67
C GLY A 58 0.77 -5.77 5.34
N TYR A 59 1.42 -6.43 4.37
CA TYR A 59 0.82 -6.73 3.07
C TYR A 59 -0.49 -7.53 3.14
N GLU A 60 -0.63 -8.41 4.14
CA GLU A 60 -1.86 -9.18 4.40
C GLU A 60 -2.85 -8.46 5.34
N THR A 61 -2.49 -7.28 5.86
CA THR A 61 -3.43 -6.42 6.58
C THR A 61 -4.32 -5.73 5.55
N GLU A 62 -5.64 -5.92 5.64
CA GLU A 62 -6.57 -5.49 4.60
C GLU A 62 -7.64 -4.54 5.13
N GLU A 63 -8.03 -3.60 4.26
CA GLU A 63 -9.18 -2.73 4.46
C GLU A 63 -10.19 -2.88 3.31
N TYR A 64 -11.47 -2.65 3.64
CA TYR A 64 -12.60 -2.89 2.74
C TYR A 64 -13.03 -1.67 1.93
N THR A 65 -12.54 -0.48 2.28
CA THR A 65 -12.82 0.75 1.54
C THR A 65 -11.58 1.63 1.43
N HIS A 66 -11.56 2.46 0.40
CA HIS A 66 -10.53 3.48 0.21
C HIS A 66 -10.50 4.50 1.35
N LEU A 67 -11.68 4.81 1.91
CA LEU A 67 -11.78 5.71 3.05
C LEU A 67 -11.13 5.13 4.31
N ALA A 68 -11.30 3.83 4.56
CA ALA A 68 -10.68 3.17 5.71
C ALA A 68 -9.14 3.15 5.59
N VAL A 69 -8.61 2.86 4.39
CA VAL A 69 -7.17 2.99 4.12
C VAL A 69 -6.68 4.41 4.39
N ALA A 70 -7.36 5.42 3.84
CA ALA A 70 -7.01 6.82 4.04
C ALA A 70 -7.06 7.24 5.52
N ALA A 71 -8.06 6.76 6.27
CA ALA A 71 -8.22 7.03 7.69
C ALA A 71 -7.06 6.41 8.51
N ALA A 72 -6.65 5.18 8.20
CA ALA A 72 -5.53 4.52 8.85
C ALA A 72 -4.21 5.28 8.64
N VAL A 73 -3.95 5.70 7.40
CA VAL A 73 -2.78 6.54 7.06
C VAL A 73 -2.85 7.89 7.78
N SER A 74 -4.02 8.55 7.78
CA SER A 74 -4.21 9.84 8.45
C SER A 74 -4.07 9.76 9.97
N ALA A 75 -4.42 8.61 10.58
CA ALA A 75 -4.27 8.36 12.01
C ALA A 75 -2.83 7.98 12.40
N GLY A 76 -1.95 7.72 11.43
CA GLY A 76 -0.56 7.29 11.67
C GLY A 76 -0.42 5.85 12.15
N SER A 77 -1.49 5.03 12.07
CA SER A 77 -1.43 3.60 12.40
C SER A 77 -0.64 2.82 11.35
N VAL A 78 -0.60 3.32 10.12
CA VAL A 78 0.21 2.83 9.00
C VAL A 78 0.85 4.00 8.25
N ASP A 79 1.88 3.71 7.47
CA ASP A 79 2.66 4.72 6.75
C ASP A 79 2.22 4.85 5.28
N ALA A 80 1.69 3.78 4.71
CA ALA A 80 1.15 3.74 3.36
C ALA A 80 -0.03 2.77 3.21
N GLY A 81 -0.87 2.99 2.20
CA GLY A 81 -1.85 2.01 1.74
C GLY A 81 -2.30 2.25 0.31
N ILE A 82 -3.00 1.29 -0.30
CA ILE A 82 -3.43 1.40 -1.70
C ILE A 82 -4.88 1.90 -1.83
N GLY A 83 -5.13 2.80 -2.78
CA GLY A 83 -6.44 3.38 -3.05
C GLY A 83 -6.62 3.91 -4.46
#